data_AF-A0A4R1YFW9-F1
#
_entry.id   AF-A0A4R1YFW9-F1
#
_cell.length_a   1.000
_cell.length_b   1.000
_cell.length_c   1.000
_cell.angle_alpha   90.00
_cell.angle_beta   90.00
_cell.angle_gamma   90.00
#
_symmetry.space_group_name_H-M   'P 1'
#
loop_
_entity.id
_entity.type
_entity.pdbx_description
1 polymer ?
#
loop_
_entity_poly.entity_id
_entity_poly.type
_entity_poly.pdbx_seq_one_letter_code
_entity_poly.pdbx_strand_id
1 'polypeptide(L)'
;METVNRERMSAKLFPALKSLKGKLSEAEIGNAVAACAEGYSFPTNLDRDPPIGGLAPKTQAQLMHEALQETWDDARFSSALAQQSERRLS
;
A
#
# COMPACT_ATOMS: atom_id res chain seq x y z
N MET A 1 -2.61 23.33 -0.49
CA MET A 1 -2.09 22.23 0.34
C MET A 1 -1.34 21.30 -0.61
N GLU A 2 -0.04 21.10 -0.41
CA GLU A 2 0.74 20.17 -1.25
C GLU A 2 0.23 18.74 -1.02
N THR A 3 -0.08 18.01 -2.10
CA THR A 3 -0.54 16.63 -2.03
C THR A 3 0.63 15.71 -2.37
N VAL A 4 0.99 14.83 -1.44
CA VAL A 4 2.03 13.82 -1.66
C VAL A 4 1.45 12.66 -2.48
N ASN A 5 2.10 12.29 -3.59
CA ASN A 5 1.70 11.13 -4.38
C ASN A 5 2.21 9.82 -3.74
N ARG A 6 1.45 9.33 -2.76
CA ARG A 6 1.79 8.13 -1.98
C ARG A 6 1.79 6.84 -2.81
N GLU A 7 0.97 6.77 -3.85
CA GLU A 7 0.98 5.64 -4.79
C GLU A 7 2.33 5.52 -5.49
N ARG A 8 2.82 6.61 -6.09
CA ARG A 8 4.13 6.62 -6.78
C ARG A 8 5.27 6.36 -5.81
N MET A 9 5.21 6.89 -4.59
CA MET A 9 6.21 6.59 -3.56
C MET A 9 6.20 5.10 -3.20
N SER A 10 5.02 4.52 -3.00
CA SER A 10 4.86 3.11 -2.66
C SER A 10 5.37 2.20 -3.77
N ALA A 11 5.02 2.49 -5.02
CA ALA A 11 5.50 1.75 -6.20
C ALA A 11 7.03 1.79 -6.34
N LYS A 12 7.67 2.89 -5.91
CA LYS A 12 9.14 3.01 -5.91
C LYS A 12 9.80 2.34 -4.71
N LEU A 13 9.18 2.37 -3.55
CA LEU A 13 9.73 1.77 -2.33
C LEU A 13 9.69 0.25 -2.36
N PHE A 14 8.63 -0.35 -2.90
CA PHE A 14 8.44 -1.81 -2.91
C PHE A 14 9.63 -2.62 -3.45
N PRO A 15 10.19 -2.34 -4.66
CA PRO A 15 11.33 -3.11 -5.15
C PRO A 15 12.58 -2.96 -4.27
N ALA A 16 12.76 -1.80 -3.63
CA ALA A 16 13.86 -1.59 -2.69
C ALA A 16 13.71 -2.47 -1.44
N LEU A 17 12.53 -2.48 -0.82
CA LEU A 17 12.22 -3.37 0.31
C LEU A 17 12.29 -4.86 -0.10
N LYS A 18 11.81 -5.16 -1.31
CA LYS A 18 12.12 -6.32 -2.17
C LYS A 18 13.53 -6.86 -1.94
N SER A 19 14.48 -6.03 -2.36
CA SER A 19 15.92 -6.35 -2.38
C SER A 19 16.60 -6.38 -1.01
N LEU A 20 15.96 -5.77 0.00
CA LEU A 20 16.49 -5.64 1.36
C LEU A 20 15.91 -6.69 2.32
N LYS A 21 15.02 -7.57 1.86
CA LYS A 21 14.55 -8.72 2.63
C LYS A 21 15.73 -9.57 3.12
N GLY A 22 15.76 -9.86 4.42
CA GLY A 22 16.86 -10.58 5.08
C GLY A 22 18.06 -9.71 5.49
N LYS A 23 18.11 -8.44 5.05
CA LYS A 23 19.07 -7.43 5.55
C LYS A 23 18.44 -6.48 6.57
N LEU A 24 17.16 -6.21 6.41
CA LEU A 24 16.35 -5.46 7.37
C LEU A 24 15.51 -6.41 8.21
N SER A 25 15.31 -6.04 9.47
CA SER A 25 14.33 -6.65 10.36
C SER A 25 12.90 -6.35 9.90
N GLU A 26 11.95 -7.16 10.36
CA GLU A 26 10.53 -6.94 10.08
C GLU A 26 10.03 -5.58 10.61
N ALA A 27 10.58 -5.13 11.75
CA ALA A 27 10.27 -3.83 12.32
C ALA A 27 10.77 -2.66 11.45
N GLU A 28 11.98 -2.76 10.89
CA GLU A 28 12.51 -1.75 9.97
C GLU A 28 11.71 -1.67 8.67
N ILE A 29 11.31 -2.82 8.13
CA ILE A 29 10.40 -2.89 6.97
C ILE A 29 9.06 -2.24 7.34
N GLY A 30 8.48 -2.57 8.50
CA GLY A 30 7.23 -1.98 8.98
C GLY A 30 7.30 -0.46 9.12
N ASN A 31 8.40 0.06 9.66
CA ASN A 31 8.61 1.50 9.78
C ASN A 31 8.71 2.20 8.42
N ALA A 32 9.42 1.59 7.46
CA ALA A 32 9.52 2.13 6.10
C ALA A 32 8.15 2.13 5.38
N VAL A 33 7.37 1.06 5.55
CA VAL A 33 6.00 0.98 5.01
C VAL A 33 5.11 2.03 5.66
N ALA A 34 5.13 2.18 6.99
CA ALA A 34 4.31 3.15 7.71
C ALA A 34 4.62 4.61 7.28
N ALA A 35 5.90 4.94 7.09
CA ALA A 35 6.32 6.27 6.65
C ALA A 35 5.91 6.60 5.20
N CYS A 36 5.84 5.58 4.32
CA CYS A 36 5.60 5.77 2.89
C CYS A 36 4.14 5.60 2.49
N ALA A 37 3.49 4.55 3.00
CA ALA A 37 2.15 4.10 2.61
C ALA A 37 1.07 4.48 3.64
N GLU A 38 1.30 5.55 4.41
CA GLU A 38 0.46 6.02 5.51
C GLU A 38 -1.03 5.92 5.18
N GLY A 39 -1.71 5.07 5.95
CA GLY A 39 -3.02 4.53 5.64
C GLY A 39 -4.05 4.99 6.66
N TYR A 40 -4.58 6.18 6.49
CA TYR A 40 -5.91 6.44 7.02
C TYR A 40 -6.92 5.92 5.98
N SER A 41 -7.76 4.95 6.35
CA SER A 41 -8.81 4.40 5.47
C SER A 41 -9.96 5.39 5.20
N PHE A 42 -9.88 6.60 5.74
CA PHE A 42 -10.81 7.72 5.54
C PHE A 42 -10.12 8.74 4.63
N PRO A 43 -10.70 9.22 3.51
CA PRO A 43 -12.10 9.23 3.10
C PRO A 43 -12.30 8.30 1.90
N THR A 44 -12.38 6.99 2.12
CA THR A 44 -12.76 6.09 1.02
C THR A 44 -14.24 6.31 0.73
N ASN A 45 -14.59 6.60 -0.52
CA ASN A 45 -15.98 6.80 -0.94
C ASN A 45 -16.80 5.54 -0.62
N LEU A 46 -17.54 5.55 0.49
CA LEU A 46 -18.22 4.37 1.06
C LEU A 46 -19.34 3.84 0.16
N ASP A 47 -19.82 4.66 -0.77
CA ASP A 47 -20.77 4.25 -1.80
C ASP A 47 -20.14 3.31 -2.83
N ARG A 48 -18.81 3.39 -3.03
CA ARG A 48 -18.07 2.73 -4.11
C ARG A 48 -17.04 1.70 -3.66
N ASP A 49 -16.52 1.84 -2.45
CA ASP A 49 -15.64 0.87 -1.81
C ASP A 49 -16.24 0.51 -0.43
N PRO A 50 -17.43 -0.12 -0.42
CA PRO A 50 -18.12 -0.45 0.81
C PRO A 50 -17.27 -1.42 1.64
N PRO A 51 -17.36 -1.36 2.96
CA PRO A 51 -16.66 -2.30 3.82
C PRO A 51 -17.12 -3.73 3.52
N ILE A 52 -16.21 -4.57 3.00
CA ILE A 52 -16.52 -5.97 2.74
C ILE A 52 -16.64 -6.67 4.09
N GLY A 53 -17.85 -7.14 4.42
CA GLY A 53 -18.13 -7.81 5.69
C GLY A 53 -18.05 -6.89 6.92
N GLY A 54 -18.25 -5.58 6.75
CA GLY A 54 -18.16 -4.61 7.86
C GLY A 54 -16.73 -4.19 8.22
N LEU A 55 -15.71 -4.69 7.51
CA LEU A 55 -14.32 -4.27 7.65
C LEU A 55 -14.00 -3.17 6.65
N ALA A 56 -13.34 -2.10 7.13
CA ALA A 56 -12.86 -1.04 6.25
C ALA A 56 -11.98 -1.63 5.13
N PRO A 57 -11.98 -1.02 3.94
CA PRO A 57 -11.13 -1.47 2.84
C PRO A 57 -9.66 -1.56 3.23
N LYS A 58 -8.97 -2.53 2.61
CA LYS A 58 -7.52 -2.74 2.79
C LYS A 58 -6.78 -1.43 2.52
N THR A 59 -5.81 -1.07 3.37
CA THR A 59 -4.95 0.11 3.19
C THR A 59 -3.79 -0.17 2.22
N GLN A 60 -3.12 0.88 1.74
CA GLN A 60 -1.89 0.74 0.94
C GLN A 60 -0.78 0.04 1.74
N ALA A 61 -0.65 0.34 3.03
CA ALA A 61 0.29 -0.33 3.93
C ALA A 61 0.01 -1.83 4.05
N GLN A 62 -1.26 -2.21 4.26
CA GLN A 62 -1.66 -3.62 4.32
C GLN A 62 -1.39 -4.35 2.99
N LEU A 63 -1.67 -3.71 1.85
CA LEU A 63 -1.36 -4.26 0.54
C LEU A 63 0.16 -4.46 0.34
N MET A 64 0.98 -3.50 0.76
CA MET A 64 2.44 -3.60 0.65
C MET A 64 3.00 -4.72 1.53
N HIS A 65 2.50 -4.87 2.76
CA HIS A 65 2.88 -5.98 3.63
C HIS A 65 2.53 -7.34 3.03
N GLU A 66 1.32 -7.51 2.50
CA GLU A 66 0.89 -8.71 1.80
C GLU A 66 1.80 -9.03 0.62
N ALA A 67 2.04 -8.05 -0.26
CA ALA A 67 2.89 -8.22 -1.44
C ALA A 67 4.33 -8.59 -1.08
N LEU A 68 4.88 -8.02 0.00
CA LEU A 68 6.21 -8.38 0.51
C LEU A 68 6.23 -9.81 1.05
N GLN A 69 5.23 -10.21 1.84
CA GLN A 69 5.14 -11.56 2.41
C GLN A 69 4.98 -12.63 1.33
N GLU A 70 4.05 -12.42 0.40
CA GLU A 70 3.77 -13.33 -0.71
C GLU A 70 4.78 -13.23 -1.87
N THR A 71 5.79 -12.38 -1.76
CA THR A 71 6.87 -12.23 -2.76
C THR A 71 6.34 -11.90 -4.16
N TRP A 72 5.43 -10.92 -4.23
CA TRP A 72 4.92 -10.45 -5.51
C TRP A 72 6.02 -9.82 -6.36
N ASP A 73 5.85 -9.87 -7.68
CA ASP A 73 6.64 -9.07 -8.59
C ASP A 73 6.19 -7.59 -8.60
N ASP A 74 7.05 -6.72 -9.13
CA ASP A 74 6.86 -5.28 -9.07
C ASP A 74 5.67 -4.81 -9.93
N ALA A 75 5.36 -5.52 -11.02
CA ALA A 75 4.25 -5.19 -11.90
C ALA A 75 2.90 -5.55 -11.25
N ARG A 76 2.81 -6.71 -10.60
CA ARG A 76 1.64 -7.12 -9.82
C ARG A 76 1.33 -6.12 -8.71
N PHE A 77 2.35 -5.72 -7.94
CA PHE A 77 2.17 -4.72 -6.88
C PHE A 77 1.72 -3.36 -7.43
N SER A 78 2.35 -2.89 -8.51
CA SER A 78 1.98 -1.61 -9.14
C SER A 78 0.55 -1.61 -9.66
N SER A 79 0.10 -2.71 -10.28
CA SER A 79 -1.28 -2.85 -10.75
C SER A 79 -2.29 -2.85 -9.60
N ALA A 80 -2.00 -3.56 -8.50
CA ALA A 80 -2.88 -3.59 -7.34
C ALA A 80 -2.99 -2.22 -6.65
N LEU A 81 -1.87 -1.46 -6.57
CA LEU A 81 -1.86 -0.09 -6.08
C LEU A 81 -2.72 0.84 -6.93
N ALA A 82 -2.57 0.79 -8.26
CA ALA A 82 -3.35 1.62 -9.18
C ALA A 82 -4.85 1.36 -9.03
N GLN A 83 -5.27 0.10 -9.02
CA GLN A 83 -6.67 -0.28 -8.82
C GLN A 83 -7.22 0.22 -7.46
N GLN A 84 -6.42 0.19 -6.40
CA GLN A 84 -6.81 0.70 -5.09
C GLN A 84 -6.93 2.23 -5.08
N SER A 85 -6.03 2.95 -5.76
CA SER A 85 -6.11 4.40 -5.91
C SER A 85 -7.36 4.83 -6.71
N GLU A 86 -7.68 4.12 -7.79
CA GLU A 86 -8.87 4.38 -8.62
C GLU A 86 -10.16 4.27 -7.81
N ARG A 87 -10.29 3.22 -6.97
CA ARG A 87 -11.45 3.06 -6.07
C ARG A 87 -11.59 4.16 -5.04
N ARG A 88 -10.47 4.80 -4.64
CA ARG A 88 -10.47 5.90 -3.66
C ARG A 88 -10.78 7.27 -4.28
N LEU A 89 -10.31 7.53 -5.50
CA LEU A 89 -10.48 8.82 -6.19
C LEU A 89 -11.83 8.99 -6.87
N SER A 90 -12.56 7.90 -7.08
CA SER A 90 -13.86 7.87 -7.75
C SER A 90 -14.98 8.15 -6.75
#